data_AF-A0A1H0GK06-F1
#
_entry.id   AF-A0A1H0GK06-F1
#
_cell.length_a   1.000
_cell.length_b   1.000
_cell.length_c   1.000
_cell.angle_alpha   90.00
_cell.angle_beta   90.00
_cell.angle_gamma   90.00
#
_symmetry.space_group_name_H-M   'P 1'
#
loop_
_entity.id
_entity.type
_entity.pdbx_description
1 polymer ?
#
loop_
_entity_poly.entity_id
_entity_poly.type
_entity_poly.pdbx_seq_one_letter_code
_entity_poly.pdbx_strand_id
1 'polypeptide(L)'
;MVGKHATPDQGAQAVILREAGYTLPAIAQRLEISLSTVQRLLKKHKAVAGATTQALIEKAREEMLAYAFSLESVQQTAASLVLDDLAIGQQIRRKLSSALEELDPSNPIAFRALAASATTLKLTQDVGRRALPLDKLEQAQAVEELPELQIHVMTPWDVEEMRAQQRLDEAELRGDAEGVNEELENLQWIAQKKTPRYESDDIVVIEG
;
A
#
# COMPACT_ATOMS: atom_id res chain seq x y z
N MET A 1 33.82 26.12 8.29
CA MET A 1 32.35 26.15 8.20
C MET A 1 31.81 26.62 9.54
N VAL A 2 31.11 27.75 9.57
CA VAL A 2 30.57 28.36 10.80
C VAL A 2 29.48 27.44 11.35
N GLY A 3 29.73 26.83 12.51
CA GLY A 3 28.77 25.96 13.16
C GLY A 3 27.55 26.76 13.57
N LYS A 4 26.39 26.52 12.92
CA LYS A 4 25.10 26.99 13.42
C LYS A 4 24.97 26.50 14.87
N HIS A 5 25.01 27.43 15.82
CA HIS A 5 24.68 27.13 17.19
C HIS A 5 23.24 26.63 17.21
N ALA A 6 23.02 25.42 17.74
CA ALA A 6 21.67 24.94 18.01
C ALA A 6 20.95 26.02 18.82
N THR A 7 19.80 26.46 18.32
CA THR A 7 18.98 27.48 18.97
C THR A 7 18.65 26.99 20.39
N PRO A 8 18.53 27.89 21.40
CA PRO A 8 18.26 27.50 22.79
C PRO A 8 17.08 26.52 22.94
N ASP A 9 16.11 26.63 22.04
CA ASP A 9 14.94 25.76 21.92
C ASP A 9 15.28 24.30 21.55
N GLN A 10 16.23 24.07 20.62
CA GLN A 10 16.66 22.73 20.23
C GLN A 10 17.40 21.98 21.34
N GLY A 11 18.11 22.72 22.20
CA GLY A 11 18.78 22.15 23.37
C GLY A 11 17.77 21.63 24.40
N ALA A 12 16.73 22.42 24.69
CA ALA A 12 15.65 22.03 25.59
C ALA A 12 14.85 20.83 25.04
N GLN A 13 14.52 20.86 23.74
CA GLN A 13 13.82 19.75 23.08
C GLN A 13 14.63 18.45 23.08
N ALA A 14 15.95 18.51 22.85
CA ALA A 14 16.81 17.34 22.93
C ALA A 14 16.81 16.72 24.34
N VAL A 15 16.86 17.56 25.38
CA VAL A 15 16.79 17.12 26.78
C VAL A 15 15.44 16.45 27.07
N ILE A 16 14.33 17.09 26.70
CA ILE A 16 12.98 16.55 26.90
C ILE A 16 12.83 15.19 26.20
N LEU A 17 13.24 15.07 24.94
CA LEU A 17 13.19 13.81 24.20
C LEU A 17 14.08 12.74 24.84
N ARG A 18 15.27 13.13 25.31
CA ARG A 18 16.18 12.20 25.98
C ARG A 18 15.59 11.69 27.28
N GLU A 19 15.05 12.57 28.10
CA GLU A 19 14.42 12.20 29.37
C GLU A 19 13.12 11.42 29.16
N ALA A 20 12.43 11.63 28.03
CA ALA A 20 11.31 10.80 27.56
C ALA A 20 11.72 9.41 27.04
N GLY A 21 13.02 9.08 27.04
CA GLY A 21 13.54 7.75 26.71
C GLY A 21 13.99 7.57 25.25
N TYR A 22 14.02 8.63 24.44
CA TYR A 22 14.44 8.52 23.05
C TYR A 22 15.94 8.18 22.94
N THR A 23 16.27 7.39 21.91
CA THR A 23 17.64 7.05 21.57
C THR A 23 18.35 8.23 20.89
N LEU A 24 19.68 8.32 21.02
CA LEU A 24 20.46 9.40 20.42
C LEU A 24 20.24 9.54 18.88
N PRO A 25 20.16 8.44 18.11
CA PRO A 25 19.86 8.52 16.68
C PRO A 25 18.45 9.07 16.40
N ALA A 26 17.44 8.67 17.19
CA ALA A 26 16.07 9.15 17.01
C ALA A 26 15.93 10.65 17.29
N ILE A 27 16.64 11.16 18.31
CA ILE A 27 16.69 12.59 18.62
C ILE A 27 17.39 13.37 17.49
N ALA A 28 18.49 12.81 16.96
CA ALA A 28 19.22 13.41 15.85
C ALA A 28 18.36 13.57 14.60
N GLN A 29 17.58 12.53 14.28
CA GLN A 29 16.66 12.55 13.14
C GLN A 29 15.48 13.51 13.35
N ARG A 30 14.83 13.48 14.53
CA ARG A 30 13.65 14.32 14.83
C ARG A 30 13.95 15.81 14.94
N LEU A 31 15.16 16.17 15.34
CA LEU A 31 15.61 17.56 15.46
C LEU A 31 16.46 18.03 14.26
N GLU A 32 16.64 17.17 13.24
CA GLU A 32 17.47 17.42 12.06
C GLU A 32 18.89 17.92 12.38
N ILE A 33 19.50 17.35 13.41
CA ILE A 33 20.86 17.69 13.87
C ILE A 33 21.76 16.47 13.89
N SER A 34 23.06 16.70 13.77
CA SER A 34 24.03 15.60 13.81
C SER A 34 24.08 14.92 15.17
N LEU A 35 24.36 13.62 15.16
CA LEU A 35 24.44 12.78 16.37
C LEU A 35 25.49 13.31 17.37
N SER A 36 26.60 13.86 16.87
CA SER A 36 27.62 14.54 17.68
C SER A 36 27.09 15.82 18.35
N THR A 37 26.19 16.55 17.70
CA THR A 37 25.54 17.75 18.25
C THR A 37 24.57 17.37 19.37
N VAL A 38 23.80 16.30 19.18
CA VAL A 38 22.91 15.73 20.22
C VAL A 38 23.72 15.30 21.44
N GLN A 39 24.79 14.51 21.26
CA GLN A 39 25.66 14.09 22.36
C GLN A 39 26.24 15.27 23.14
N ARG A 40 26.68 16.33 22.44
CA ARG A 40 27.23 17.53 23.08
C ARG A 40 26.17 18.30 23.86
N LEU A 41 24.96 18.45 23.31
CA LEU A 41 23.83 19.11 23.98
C LEU A 41 23.42 18.35 25.25
N LEU A 42 23.22 17.03 25.16
CA LEU A 42 22.79 16.23 26.30
C LEU A 42 23.85 16.16 27.41
N LYS A 43 25.14 16.09 27.04
CA LYS A 43 26.25 16.14 28.01
C LYS A 43 26.32 17.48 28.75
N LYS A 44 26.03 18.60 28.07
CA LYS A 44 25.97 19.94 28.66
C LYS A 44 24.85 20.05 29.70
N HIS A 45 23.73 19.38 29.47
CA HIS A 45 22.53 19.45 30.31
C HIS A 45 22.36 18.27 31.27
N LYS A 46 23.31 17.32 31.32
CA LYS A 46 23.28 16.11 32.17
C LYS A 46 22.00 15.27 32.03
N ALA A 47 21.39 15.28 30.85
CA ALA A 47 20.14 14.56 30.60
C ALA A 47 20.36 13.04 30.59
N VAL A 48 19.56 12.31 31.36
CA VAL A 48 19.58 10.84 31.47
C VAL A 48 18.32 10.27 30.84
N ALA A 49 18.41 9.10 30.21
CA ALA A 49 17.24 8.46 29.63
C ALA A 49 16.23 8.07 30.72
N GLY A 50 14.96 8.46 30.56
CA GLY A 50 13.87 8.05 31.45
C GLY A 50 13.72 8.86 32.74
N ALA A 51 14.22 10.10 32.80
CA ALA A 51 14.16 10.94 34.01
C ALA A 51 12.82 11.70 34.20
N THR A 52 11.95 11.77 33.19
CA THR A 52 10.68 12.52 33.25
C THR A 52 9.51 11.68 33.76
N THR A 53 8.42 12.35 34.16
CA THR A 53 7.14 11.74 34.56
C THR A 53 6.62 10.72 33.54
N GLN A 54 6.19 9.56 34.04
CA GLN A 54 5.73 8.39 33.27
C GLN A 54 4.76 8.74 32.12
N ALA A 55 3.89 9.74 32.31
CA ALA A 55 2.92 10.18 31.31
C ALA A 55 3.54 10.80 30.04
N LEU A 56 4.66 11.52 30.17
CA LEU A 56 5.38 12.08 29.02
C LEU A 56 6.19 11.02 28.29
N ILE A 57 6.72 10.03 29.03
CA ILE A 57 7.41 8.86 28.47
C ILE A 57 6.44 8.03 27.64
N GLU A 58 5.24 7.74 28.15
CA GLU A 58 4.25 6.95 27.41
C GLU A 58 3.73 7.69 26.18
N LYS A 59 3.40 8.99 26.27
CA LYS A 59 2.99 9.78 25.09
C LYS A 59 4.07 9.80 24.01
N ALA A 60 5.33 9.98 24.39
CA ALA A 60 6.41 10.03 23.43
C ALA A 60 6.73 8.63 22.84
N ARG A 61 6.56 7.54 23.61
CA ARG A 61 6.62 6.17 23.09
C ARG A 61 5.47 5.89 22.12
N GLU A 62 4.25 6.28 22.47
CA GLU A 62 3.07 6.17 21.61
C GLU A 62 3.27 6.94 20.30
N GLU A 63 3.78 8.18 20.34
CA GLU A 63 4.12 8.94 19.13
C GLU A 63 5.20 8.26 18.28
N MET A 64 6.21 7.64 18.91
CA MET A 64 7.26 6.90 18.19
C MET A 64 6.68 5.66 17.48
N LEU A 65 5.82 4.91 18.19
CA LEU A 65 5.14 3.75 17.63
C LEU A 65 4.17 4.18 16.53
N ALA A 66 3.37 5.22 16.76
CA ALA A 66 2.45 5.78 15.77
C ALA A 66 3.18 6.26 14.51
N TYR A 67 4.36 6.89 14.66
CA TYR A 67 5.19 7.27 13.52
C TYR A 67 5.75 6.03 12.81
N ALA A 68 6.32 5.08 13.55
CA ALA A 68 6.91 3.84 12.99
C ALA A 68 5.87 2.92 12.33
N PHE A 69 4.61 3.00 12.73
CA PHE A 69 3.49 2.26 12.14
C PHE A 69 2.59 3.12 11.24
N SER A 70 2.95 4.38 10.98
CA SER A 70 2.18 5.18 10.01
C SER A 70 2.48 4.67 8.60
N LEU A 71 1.44 4.18 7.94
CA LEU A 71 1.54 3.48 6.65
C LEU A 71 2.28 4.32 5.60
N GLU A 72 2.05 5.64 5.59
CA GLU A 72 2.67 6.58 4.66
C GLU A 72 4.18 6.77 4.88
N SER A 73 4.64 6.95 6.13
CA SER A 73 6.07 7.11 6.41
C SER A 73 6.87 5.82 6.19
N VAL A 74 6.24 4.68 6.47
CA VAL A 74 6.78 3.34 6.19
C VAL A 74 6.87 3.11 4.68
N GLN A 75 5.83 3.49 3.92
CA GLN A 75 5.84 3.41 2.46
C GLN A 75 6.91 4.31 1.85
N GLN A 76 7.07 5.56 2.31
CA GLN A 76 8.13 6.45 1.83
C GLN A 76 9.53 5.90 2.14
N THR A 77 9.74 5.37 3.34
CA THR A 77 11.01 4.77 3.74
C THR A 77 11.31 3.52 2.92
N ALA A 78 10.32 2.64 2.74
CA ALA A 78 10.45 1.46 1.90
C ALA A 78 10.75 1.82 0.44
N ALA A 79 10.06 2.82 -0.12
CA ALA A 79 10.33 3.32 -1.47
C ALA A 79 11.75 3.87 -1.61
N SER A 80 12.23 4.64 -0.63
CA SER A 80 13.61 5.15 -0.60
C SER A 80 14.63 4.01 -0.60
N LEU A 81 14.43 2.99 0.24
CA LEU A 81 15.33 1.83 0.32
C LEU A 81 15.35 1.05 -1.00
N VAL A 82 14.19 0.87 -1.64
CA VAL A 82 14.09 0.23 -2.95
C VAL A 82 14.82 1.03 -4.03
N LEU A 83 14.70 2.36 -4.03
CA LEU A 83 15.42 3.24 -4.96
C LEU A 83 16.93 3.15 -4.77
N ASP A 84 17.41 3.12 -3.52
CA ASP A 84 18.82 2.96 -3.20
C ASP A 84 19.37 1.60 -3.67
N ASP A 85 18.64 0.50 -3.44
CA ASP A 85 19.00 -0.83 -3.91
C ASP A 85 19.11 -0.89 -5.44
N LEU A 86 18.19 -0.23 -6.16
CA LEU A 86 18.24 -0.13 -7.62
C LEU A 86 19.47 0.66 -8.10
N ALA A 87 19.78 1.78 -7.45
CA ALA A 87 20.94 2.61 -7.77
C ALA A 87 22.26 1.84 -7.55
N ILE A 88 22.38 1.14 -6.42
CA ILE A 88 23.54 0.29 -6.11
C ILE A 88 23.64 -0.85 -7.13
N GLY A 89 22.54 -1.53 -7.45
CA GLY A 89 22.53 -2.59 -8.46
C GLY A 89 22.95 -2.11 -9.86
N GLN A 90 22.58 -0.88 -10.26
CA GLN A 90 23.07 -0.27 -11.49
C GLN A 90 24.57 0.04 -11.43
N GLN A 91 25.06 0.56 -10.31
CA GLN A 91 26.48 0.86 -10.13
C GLN A 91 27.34 -0.41 -10.18
N ILE A 92 26.91 -1.48 -9.53
CA ILE A 92 27.55 -2.80 -9.56
C ILE A 92 27.63 -3.31 -11.01
N ARG A 93 26.51 -3.24 -11.75
CA ARG A 93 26.47 -3.67 -13.17
C ARG A 93 27.43 -2.90 -14.06
N ARG A 94 27.51 -1.57 -13.90
CA ARG A 94 28.47 -0.74 -14.66
C ARG A 94 29.91 -1.12 -14.35
N LYS A 95 30.24 -1.27 -13.06
CA LYS A 95 31.59 -1.66 -12.63
C LYS A 95 31.98 -3.05 -13.11
N LEU A 96 31.04 -4.01 -13.09
CA LEU A 96 31.24 -5.33 -13.67
C LEU A 96 31.49 -5.27 -15.17
N SER A 97 30.71 -4.49 -15.92
CA SER A 97 30.92 -4.31 -17.36
C SER A 97 32.32 -3.79 -17.67
N SER A 98 32.77 -2.74 -16.97
CA SER A 98 34.13 -2.22 -17.14
C SER A 98 35.20 -3.24 -16.76
N ALA A 99 35.01 -4.00 -15.68
CA ALA A 99 35.94 -5.04 -15.28
C ALA A 99 36.00 -6.21 -16.28
N LEU A 100 34.89 -6.53 -16.94
CA LEU A 100 34.82 -7.56 -17.98
C LEU A 100 35.60 -7.16 -19.24
N GLU A 101 35.60 -5.87 -19.60
CA GLU A 101 36.36 -5.34 -20.74
C GLU A 101 37.89 -5.45 -20.55
N GLU A 102 38.36 -5.45 -19.30
CA GLU A 102 39.79 -5.56 -18.95
C GLU A 102 40.28 -7.01 -18.84
N LEU A 103 39.39 -8.01 -18.92
CA LEU A 103 39.77 -9.42 -18.77
C LEU A 103 40.50 -9.94 -20.02
N ASP A 104 41.66 -10.56 -19.81
CA ASP A 104 42.35 -11.35 -20.83
C ASP A 104 41.69 -12.73 -20.98
N PRO A 105 41.06 -13.05 -22.12
CA PRO A 105 40.40 -14.33 -22.36
C PRO A 105 41.38 -15.51 -22.45
N SER A 106 42.68 -15.24 -22.58
CA SER A 106 43.73 -16.26 -22.60
C SER A 106 44.13 -16.73 -21.21
N ASN A 107 43.71 -16.00 -20.16
CA ASN A 107 44.08 -16.28 -18.77
C ASN A 107 42.99 -17.13 -18.08
N PRO A 108 43.32 -18.32 -17.53
CA PRO A 108 42.38 -19.15 -16.80
C PRO A 108 41.71 -18.47 -15.58
N ILE A 109 42.33 -17.42 -15.02
CA ILE A 109 41.75 -16.61 -13.94
C ILE A 109 40.53 -15.81 -14.42
N ALA A 110 40.47 -15.44 -15.71
CA ALA A 110 39.35 -14.72 -16.29
C ALA A 110 38.04 -15.51 -16.22
N PHE A 111 38.08 -16.84 -16.33
CA PHE A 111 36.90 -17.70 -16.15
C PHE A 111 36.35 -17.66 -14.72
N ARG A 112 37.21 -17.50 -13.70
CA ARG A 112 36.76 -17.34 -12.31
C ARG A 112 36.14 -15.96 -12.09
N ALA A 113 36.73 -14.93 -12.67
CA ALA A 113 36.18 -13.57 -12.64
C ALA A 113 34.81 -13.51 -13.33
N LEU A 114 34.63 -14.21 -14.45
CA LEU A 114 33.36 -14.36 -15.15
C LEU A 114 32.30 -15.08 -14.30
N ALA A 115 32.65 -16.18 -13.64
CA ALA A 115 31.73 -16.90 -12.75
C ALA A 115 31.29 -16.05 -11.53
N ALA A 116 32.23 -15.30 -10.94
CA ALA A 116 31.93 -14.35 -9.87
C ALA A 116 31.03 -13.20 -10.35
N SER A 117 31.27 -12.70 -11.56
CA SER A 117 30.47 -11.66 -12.21
C SER A 117 29.03 -12.14 -12.47
N ALA A 118 28.86 -13.34 -13.00
CA ALA A 118 27.55 -13.96 -13.22
C ALA A 118 26.78 -14.17 -11.90
N THR A 119 27.47 -14.59 -10.84
CA THR A 119 26.87 -14.75 -9.51
C THR A 119 26.41 -13.41 -8.93
N THR A 120 27.23 -12.37 -9.07
CA THR A 120 26.90 -11.02 -8.62
C THR A 120 25.69 -10.45 -9.37
N LEU A 121 25.62 -10.66 -10.69
CA LEU A 121 24.47 -10.29 -11.52
C LEU A 121 23.20 -11.01 -11.08
N LYS A 122 23.27 -12.32 -10.85
CA LYS A 122 22.14 -13.11 -10.35
C LYS A 122 21.64 -12.57 -9.01
N LEU A 123 22.53 -12.37 -8.04
CA LEU A 123 22.16 -11.89 -6.71
C LEU A 123 21.53 -10.49 -6.75
N THR A 124 22.09 -9.57 -7.53
CA THR A 124 21.52 -8.22 -7.69
C THR A 124 20.15 -8.25 -8.38
N GLN A 125 19.93 -9.18 -9.31
CA GLN A 125 18.64 -9.36 -9.97
C GLN A 125 17.59 -10.00 -9.03
N ASP A 126 17.99 -10.99 -8.23
CA ASP A 126 17.13 -11.63 -7.23
C ASP A 126 16.69 -10.63 -6.14
N VAL A 127 17.60 -9.78 -5.68
CA VAL A 127 17.29 -8.68 -4.74
C VAL A 127 16.33 -7.69 -5.40
N GLY A 128 16.59 -7.26 -6.64
CA GLY A 128 15.72 -6.34 -7.36
C GLY A 128 14.28 -6.85 -7.53
N ARG A 129 14.09 -8.14 -7.86
CA ARG A 129 12.75 -8.76 -7.98
C ARG A 129 12.02 -8.91 -6.65
N ARG A 130 12.74 -9.02 -5.54
CA ARG A 130 12.14 -9.09 -4.18
C ARG A 130 11.81 -7.70 -3.64
N ALA A 131 12.66 -6.71 -3.93
CA ALA A 131 12.49 -5.32 -3.53
C ALA A 131 11.33 -4.65 -4.28
N LEU A 132 11.14 -4.99 -5.57
CA LEU A 132 10.00 -4.62 -6.38
C LEU A 132 9.15 -5.85 -6.65
N PRO A 133 8.12 -6.15 -5.84
CA PRO A 133 7.21 -7.23 -6.16
C PRO A 133 6.30 -6.77 -7.31
N LEU A 134 6.82 -6.81 -8.54
CA LEU A 134 6.10 -6.49 -9.78
C LEU A 134 4.81 -7.30 -9.88
N ASP A 135 4.86 -8.57 -9.44
CA ASP A 135 3.71 -9.47 -9.38
C ASP A 135 2.63 -9.01 -8.38
N LYS A 136 3.01 -8.26 -7.33
CA LYS A 136 2.05 -7.68 -6.36
C LYS A 136 1.56 -6.29 -6.77
N LEU A 137 2.31 -5.57 -7.61
CA LEU A 137 1.86 -4.30 -8.18
C LEU A 137 0.69 -4.53 -9.15
N GLU A 138 0.71 -5.60 -9.94
CA GLU A 138 -0.45 -6.02 -10.74
C GLU A 138 -1.66 -6.37 -9.85
N GLN A 139 -1.46 -7.11 -8.76
CA GLN A 139 -2.52 -7.46 -7.81
C GLN A 139 -3.07 -6.25 -7.04
N ALA A 140 -2.25 -5.25 -6.72
CA ALA A 140 -2.67 -4.04 -6.01
C ALA A 140 -3.40 -3.03 -6.92
N GLN A 141 -3.16 -3.07 -8.23
CA GLN A 141 -3.94 -2.31 -9.22
C GLN A 141 -5.29 -2.97 -9.53
N ALA A 142 -5.41 -4.28 -9.31
CA ALA A 142 -6.68 -4.99 -9.30
C ALA A 142 -7.40 -4.74 -7.97
N VAL A 143 -7.88 -3.52 -7.75
CA VAL A 143 -8.91 -3.28 -6.74
C VAL A 143 -10.15 -4.05 -7.20
N GLU A 144 -10.50 -5.14 -6.51
CA GLU A 144 -11.82 -5.75 -6.68
C GLU A 144 -12.86 -4.70 -6.32
N GLU A 145 -13.55 -4.15 -7.33
CA GLU A 145 -14.71 -3.30 -7.11
C GLU A 145 -15.74 -4.09 -6.30
N LEU A 146 -16.06 -3.60 -5.10
CA LEU A 146 -17.10 -4.19 -4.28
C LEU A 146 -18.43 -4.15 -5.05
N PRO A 147 -19.21 -5.23 -5.06
CA PRO A 147 -20.49 -5.23 -5.77
C PRO A 147 -21.42 -4.16 -5.16
N GLU A 148 -21.95 -3.28 -6.01
CA GLU A 148 -22.90 -2.25 -5.60
C GLU A 148 -24.27 -2.88 -5.29
N LEU A 149 -24.83 -2.56 -4.12
CA LEU A 149 -26.21 -2.90 -3.79
C LEU A 149 -27.16 -1.87 -4.41
N GLN A 150 -27.84 -2.24 -5.49
CA GLN A 150 -28.84 -1.37 -6.13
C GLN A 150 -30.26 -1.75 -5.65
N ILE A 151 -30.94 -0.80 -4.99
CA ILE A 151 -32.33 -0.97 -4.53
C ILE A 151 -33.26 -0.33 -5.57
N HIS A 152 -34.07 -1.16 -6.23
CA HIS A 152 -35.08 -0.70 -7.18
C HIS A 152 -36.48 -0.85 -6.56
N VAL A 153 -37.31 0.20 -6.67
CA VAL A 153 -38.72 0.13 -6.25
C VAL A 153 -39.51 -0.53 -7.36
N MET A 154 -40.03 -1.73 -7.10
CA MET A 154 -40.82 -2.47 -8.07
C MET A 154 -42.19 -1.80 -8.28
N THR A 155 -42.55 -1.59 -9.55
CA THR A 155 -43.91 -1.20 -9.92
C THR A 155 -44.86 -2.39 -9.82
N PRO A 156 -46.19 -2.17 -9.77
CA PRO A 156 -47.16 -3.26 -9.79
C PRO A 156 -47.01 -4.20 -11.00
N TRP A 157 -46.55 -3.67 -12.14
CA TRP A 157 -46.27 -4.46 -13.34
C TRP A 157 -45.02 -5.33 -13.19
N ASP A 158 -43.98 -4.84 -12.53
CA ASP A 158 -42.78 -5.65 -12.23
C ASP A 158 -43.10 -6.79 -11.27
N VAL A 159 -44.01 -6.57 -10.32
CA VAL A 159 -44.49 -7.61 -9.42
C VAL A 159 -45.29 -8.66 -10.20
N GLU A 160 -46.19 -8.26 -11.09
CA GLU A 160 -46.99 -9.21 -11.88
C GLU A 160 -46.14 -10.01 -12.87
N GLU A 161 -45.14 -9.38 -13.49
CA GLU A 161 -44.15 -10.04 -14.33
C GLU A 161 -43.37 -11.11 -13.54
N MET A 162 -42.88 -10.75 -12.34
CA MET A 162 -42.18 -11.69 -11.46
C MET A 162 -43.09 -12.85 -11.02
N ARG A 163 -44.38 -12.60 -10.77
CA ARG A 163 -45.35 -13.65 -10.42
C ARG A 163 -45.68 -14.55 -11.60
N ALA A 164 -45.83 -14.01 -12.81
CA ALA A 164 -46.02 -14.79 -14.02
C ALA A 164 -44.79 -15.68 -14.30
N GLN A 165 -43.58 -15.15 -14.11
CA GLN A 165 -42.35 -15.94 -14.24
C GLN A 165 -42.28 -17.07 -13.20
N GLN A 166 -42.66 -16.83 -11.94
CA GLN A 166 -42.72 -17.88 -10.92
C GLN A 166 -43.72 -18.99 -11.29
N ARG A 167 -44.90 -18.63 -11.82
CA ARG A 167 -45.92 -19.61 -12.25
C ARG A 167 -45.45 -20.40 -13.47
N LEU A 168 -44.72 -19.77 -14.39
CA LEU A 168 -44.07 -20.44 -15.52
C LEU A 168 -43.06 -21.48 -15.03
N ASP A 169 -42.12 -21.08 -14.17
CA ASP A 169 -41.08 -21.97 -13.64
C ASP A 169 -41.72 -23.17 -12.88
N GLU A 170 -42.81 -22.93 -12.15
CA GLU A 170 -43.59 -23.98 -11.48
C GLU A 170 -44.35 -24.92 -12.43
N ALA A 171 -44.85 -24.39 -13.56
CA ALA A 171 -45.51 -25.19 -14.59
C ALA A 171 -44.50 -26.05 -15.36
N GLU A 172 -43.33 -25.49 -15.68
CA GLU A 172 -42.21 -26.23 -16.28
C GLU A 172 -41.72 -27.35 -15.37
N LEU A 173 -41.56 -27.07 -14.06
CA LEU A 173 -41.15 -28.07 -13.08
C LEU A 173 -42.16 -29.22 -12.94
N ARG A 174 -43.46 -28.91 -13.09
CA ARG A 174 -44.55 -29.90 -13.03
C ARG A 174 -44.80 -30.61 -14.37
N GLY A 175 -44.17 -30.18 -15.45
CA GLY A 175 -44.37 -30.72 -16.80
C GLY A 175 -45.76 -30.40 -17.38
N ASP A 176 -46.39 -29.32 -16.92
CA ASP A 176 -47.70 -28.86 -17.38
C ASP A 176 -47.55 -27.97 -18.62
N ALA A 177 -47.61 -28.59 -19.79
CA ALA A 177 -47.43 -27.89 -21.07
C ALA A 177 -48.51 -26.83 -21.36
N GLU A 178 -49.72 -27.01 -20.81
CA GLU A 178 -50.82 -26.05 -20.97
C GLU A 178 -50.57 -24.81 -20.09
N GLY A 179 -50.21 -25.03 -18.82
CA GLY A 179 -49.84 -23.94 -17.91
C GLY A 179 -48.61 -23.15 -18.35
N VAL A 180 -47.63 -23.79 -18.99
CA VAL A 180 -46.47 -23.09 -19.58
C VAL A 180 -46.90 -22.16 -20.71
N ASN A 181 -47.77 -22.62 -21.61
CA ASN A 181 -48.23 -21.81 -22.73
C ASN A 181 -49.06 -20.60 -22.26
N GLU A 182 -49.94 -20.80 -21.28
CA GLU A 182 -50.76 -19.72 -20.70
C GLU A 182 -49.90 -18.62 -20.04
N GLU A 183 -48.87 -18.99 -19.28
CA GLU A 183 -48.02 -17.99 -18.63
C GLU A 183 -47.06 -17.28 -19.61
N LEU A 184 -46.63 -17.95 -20.68
CA LEU A 184 -45.90 -17.30 -21.78
C LEU A 184 -46.76 -16.24 -22.48
N GLU A 185 -48.04 -16.53 -22.71
CA GLU A 185 -49.00 -15.55 -23.26
C GLU A 185 -49.22 -14.37 -22.31
N ASN A 186 -49.31 -14.63 -21.00
CA ASN A 186 -49.40 -13.59 -19.98
C ASN A 186 -48.16 -12.67 -19.98
N LEU A 187 -46.95 -13.24 -20.02
CA LEU A 187 -45.71 -12.46 -20.07
C LEU A 187 -45.63 -11.59 -21.33
N GLN A 188 -46.06 -12.12 -22.48
CA GLN A 188 -46.14 -11.34 -23.73
C GLN A 188 -47.15 -10.19 -23.62
N TRP A 189 -48.29 -10.41 -22.99
CA TRP A 189 -49.29 -9.37 -22.75
C TRP A 189 -48.78 -8.27 -21.81
N ILE A 190 -48.09 -8.64 -20.72
CA ILE A 190 -47.47 -7.69 -19.79
C ILE A 190 -46.39 -6.85 -20.51
N ALA A 191 -45.53 -7.48 -21.32
CA ALA A 191 -44.50 -6.78 -22.09
C ALA A 191 -45.10 -5.76 -23.09
N GLN A 192 -46.20 -6.12 -23.76
CA GLN A 192 -46.92 -5.19 -24.64
C GLN A 192 -47.50 -3.99 -23.89
N LYS A 193 -47.92 -4.18 -22.64
CA LYS A 193 -48.45 -3.11 -21.77
C LYS A 193 -47.36 -2.22 -21.16
N LYS A 194 -46.14 -2.74 -20.99
CA LYS A 194 -44.99 -2.02 -20.41
C LYS A 194 -44.31 -1.03 -21.38
N THR A 195 -44.65 -1.08 -22.66
CA THR A 195 -44.12 -0.17 -23.70
C THR A 195 -44.71 1.26 -23.51
N PRO A 196 -43.92 2.36 -23.58
CA PRO A 196 -43.70 3.25 -22.42
C PRO A 196 -44.66 4.43 -22.27
N ARG A 197 -45.01 4.74 -21.00
CA ARG A 197 -45.07 6.12 -20.50
C ARG A 197 -43.88 6.29 -19.56
N TYR A 198 -42.84 6.99 -20.02
CA TYR A 198 -41.72 7.42 -19.19
C TYR A 198 -42.25 8.33 -18.08
N GLU A 199 -42.16 7.91 -16.82
CA GLU A 199 -42.07 8.80 -15.67
C GLU A 199 -40.89 8.34 -14.81
N SER A 200 -40.18 9.33 -14.27
CA SER A 200 -38.77 9.33 -13.88
C SER A 200 -38.33 8.25 -12.90
N ASP A 201 -37.22 7.58 -13.22
CA ASP A 201 -36.42 6.85 -12.25
C ASP A 201 -35.71 7.85 -11.31
N ASP A 202 -36.32 8.11 -10.16
CA ASP A 202 -35.67 8.79 -9.04
C ASP A 202 -34.70 7.80 -8.36
N ILE A 203 -33.43 7.87 -8.75
CA ILE A 203 -32.34 7.18 -8.07
C ILE A 203 -32.01 7.96 -6.78
N VAL A 204 -32.33 7.39 -5.61
CA VAL A 204 -31.83 7.89 -4.33
C VAL A 204 -30.53 7.16 -3.99
N VAL A 205 -29.40 7.84 -4.21
CA VAL A 205 -28.09 7.38 -3.73
C VAL A 205 -28.00 7.71 -2.24
N ILE A 206 -27.86 6.68 -1.39
CA ILE A 206 -27.49 6.85 0.02
C ILE A 206 -26.01 6.50 0.10
N GLU A 207 -25.16 7.53 0.27
CA GLU A 207 -23.74 7.35 0.57
C GLU A 207 -23.58 6.71 1.96
N GLY A 208 -22.81 5.62 2.03
CA GLY A 208 -22.44 4.91 3.26
C GLY A 208 -20.94 4.81 3.40
#